data_AF-A0AAX6G588-F1
#
_entry.id   AF-A0AAX6G588-F1
#
_cell.length_a   1.000
_cell.length_b   1.000
_cell.length_c   1.000
_cell.angle_alpha   90.00
_cell.angle_beta   90.00
_cell.angle_gamma   90.00
#
_symmetry.space_group_name_H-M   'P 1'
#
loop_
_entity.id
_entity.type
_entity.pdbx_description
1 polymer ?
#
loop_
_entity_poly.entity_id
_entity_poly.type
_entity_poly.pdbx_seq_one_letter_code
_entity_poly.pdbx_strand_id
1 'polypeptide(L)'
;MQNRNTFSWVNEQMTRSISVLIVIYIITRASISNAYPIFVQQGYENQREATGRIVCANFHLANKLVDIEVPQVVLPDTIFEAVVRIPYDMQLKQVLANG
;
A
#
# COMPACT_ATOMS: atom_id res chain seq x y z
N MET A 1 50.97 -6.04 -22.64
CA MET A 1 50.00 -4.93 -22.44
C MET A 1 48.54 -5.29 -22.76
N GLN A 2 48.26 -6.41 -23.46
CA GLN A 2 46.90 -6.76 -23.91
C GLN A 2 45.95 -7.28 -22.80
N ASN A 3 46.49 -7.86 -21.73
CA ASN A 3 45.71 -8.53 -20.67
C ASN A 3 45.06 -7.56 -19.65
N ARG A 4 45.48 -6.28 -19.62
CA ARG A 4 44.88 -5.26 -18.75
C ARG A 4 43.56 -4.72 -19.31
N ASN A 5 43.48 -4.60 -20.64
CA ASN A 5 42.28 -4.10 -21.33
C ASN A 5 41.16 -5.15 -21.38
N THR A 6 41.51 -6.43 -21.45
CA THR A 6 40.54 -7.54 -21.36
C THR A 6 39.97 -7.65 -19.95
N PHE A 7 40.82 -7.53 -18.91
CA PHE A 7 40.37 -7.53 -17.52
C PHE A 7 39.50 -6.31 -17.18
N SER A 8 39.84 -5.12 -17.67
CA SER A 8 39.00 -3.93 -17.47
C SER A 8 37.66 -4.04 -18.20
N TRP A 9 37.65 -4.59 -19.42
CA TRP A 9 36.43 -4.86 -20.18
C TRP A 9 35.52 -5.89 -19.50
N VAL A 10 36.11 -6.95 -18.92
CA VAL A 10 35.36 -7.96 -18.14
C VAL A 10 34.77 -7.34 -16.87
N ASN A 11 35.52 -6.50 -16.16
CA ASN A 11 35.01 -5.82 -14.95
C ASN A 11 33.86 -4.86 -15.28
N GLU A 12 33.99 -4.07 -16.35
CA GLU A 12 32.93 -3.16 -16.79
C GLU A 12 31.65 -3.94 -17.19
N GLN A 13 31.82 -5.06 -17.89
CA GLN A 13 30.70 -5.94 -18.25
C GLN A 13 30.05 -6.60 -17.03
N MET A 14 30.84 -6.98 -16.01
CA MET A 14 30.33 -7.48 -14.73
C MET A 14 29.56 -6.40 -13.98
N THR A 15 30.08 -5.18 -13.87
CA THR A 15 29.39 -4.06 -13.20
C THR A 15 28.07 -3.75 -13.87
N ARG A 16 28.03 -3.70 -15.22
CA ARG A 16 26.78 -3.49 -15.98
C ARG A 16 25.76 -4.61 -15.72
N SER A 17 26.21 -5.86 -15.69
CA SER A 17 25.34 -7.01 -15.43
C SER A 17 24.74 -6.95 -14.01
N ILE A 18 25.54 -6.58 -13.01
CA ILE A 18 25.08 -6.41 -11.63
C ILE A 18 24.07 -5.27 -11.53
N SER A 19 24.32 -4.12 -12.16
CA SER A 19 23.38 -3.00 -12.17
C SER A 19 22.03 -3.37 -12.79
N VAL A 20 22.03 -4.14 -13.89
CA VAL A 20 20.80 -4.63 -14.53
C VAL A 20 20.03 -5.57 -13.60
N LEU A 21 20.73 -6.51 -12.94
CA LEU A 21 20.10 -7.42 -11.98
C LEU A 21 19.46 -6.68 -10.79
N ILE A 22 20.11 -5.63 -10.29
CA ILE A 22 19.57 -4.78 -9.21
C ILE A 22 18.28 -4.07 -9.67
N VAL A 23 18.26 -3.51 -10.87
CA VAL A 23 17.07 -2.85 -11.42
C VAL A 23 15.91 -3.83 -11.60
N ILE A 24 16.18 -5.04 -12.11
CA ILE A 24 15.17 -6.11 -12.26
C ILE A 24 14.63 -6.55 -10.88
N TYR A 25 15.50 -6.66 -9.87
CA TYR A 25 15.09 -6.98 -8.51
C TYR A 25 14.16 -5.91 -7.91
N ILE A 26 14.39 -4.63 -8.20
CA ILE A 26 13.51 -3.54 -7.74
C ILE A 26 12.15 -3.59 -8.44
N ILE A 27 12.10 -3.85 -9.75
CA ILE A 27 10.85 -3.91 -10.53
C ILE A 27 9.96 -5.08 -10.09
N THR A 28 10.56 -6.23 -9.76
CA THR A 28 9.81 -7.42 -9.30
C THR A 28 9.29 -7.29 -7.87
N ARG A 29 9.70 -6.28 -7.11
CA ARG A 29 9.17 -5.91 -5.79
C ARG A 29 8.00 -4.94 -5.86
N ALA A 30 7.19 -4.97 -6.92
CA ALA A 30 5.92 -4.24 -6.95
C ALA A 30 5.05 -4.73 -5.77
N SER A 31 4.95 -3.90 -4.73
CA SER A 31 4.09 -4.16 -3.58
C SER A 31 2.65 -4.16 -4.07
N ILE A 32 1.99 -5.31 -3.93
CA ILE A 32 0.55 -5.46 -4.19
C ILE A 32 -0.17 -4.45 -3.29
N SER A 33 -0.82 -3.45 -3.88
CA SER A 33 -1.59 -2.46 -3.13
C SER A 33 -2.96 -3.01 -2.82
N ASN A 34 -3.23 -3.30 -1.55
CA ASN A 34 -4.58 -3.35 -1.01
C ASN A 34 -4.76 -2.10 -0.12
N ALA A 35 -6.00 -1.74 0.19
CA ALA A 35 -6.29 -0.69 1.17
C ALA A 35 -5.72 -1.10 2.53
N TYR A 36 -4.54 -0.61 2.89
CA TYR A 36 -3.87 -1.04 4.12
C TYR A 36 -3.82 0.10 5.15
N PRO A 37 -4.35 -0.11 6.36
CA PRO A 37 -4.20 0.84 7.47
C PRO A 37 -2.75 1.21 7.77
N ILE A 38 -1.78 0.33 7.46
CA ILE A 38 -0.35 0.56 7.72
C ILE A 38 0.22 1.77 6.98
N PHE A 39 -0.21 2.03 5.74
CA PHE A 39 0.29 3.19 5.00
C PHE A 39 -0.18 4.50 5.62
N VAL A 40 -1.40 4.48 6.17
CA VAL A 40 -1.92 5.61 6.94
C VAL A 40 -1.16 5.78 8.25
N GLN A 41 -0.94 4.68 8.98
CA GLN A 41 -0.20 4.70 10.26
C GLN A 41 1.25 5.18 10.11
N GLN A 42 1.89 4.89 8.98
CA GLN A 42 3.27 5.30 8.70
C GLN A 42 3.36 6.69 8.08
N GLY A 43 2.37 7.09 7.29
CA GLY A 43 2.40 8.34 6.51
C GLY A 43 1.78 9.55 7.19
N TYR A 44 1.01 9.35 8.27
CA TYR A 44 0.26 10.41 8.93
C TYR A 44 0.30 10.27 10.45
N GLU A 45 0.65 11.35 11.14
CA GLU A 45 0.60 11.41 12.61
C GLU A 45 -0.83 11.28 13.14
N ASN A 46 -1.81 11.85 12.42
CA ASN A 46 -3.23 11.78 12.74
C ASN A 46 -4.02 11.23 11.56
N GLN A 47 -4.90 10.26 11.82
CA GLN A 47 -5.70 9.61 10.78
C GLN A 47 -6.90 10.47 10.33
N ARG A 48 -7.25 11.50 11.12
CA ARG A 48 -8.35 12.42 10.86
C ARG A 48 -7.83 13.84 10.77
N GLU A 49 -8.07 14.49 9.64
CA GLU A 49 -7.74 15.89 9.39
C GLU A 49 -8.67 16.82 10.20
N ALA A 50 -8.28 18.08 10.39
CA ALA A 50 -9.09 19.08 11.10
C ALA A 50 -10.47 19.33 10.43
N THR A 51 -10.57 19.09 9.13
CA THR A 51 -11.82 19.14 8.36
C THR A 51 -12.78 17.99 8.68
N GLY A 52 -12.30 16.96 9.38
CA GLY A 52 -13.00 15.70 9.61
C GLY A 52 -12.78 14.65 8.53
N ARG A 53 -12.04 14.98 7.46
CA ARG A 53 -11.65 14.01 6.41
C ARG A 53 -10.71 12.95 6.97
N ILE A 54 -10.92 11.69 6.58
CA ILE A 54 -10.03 10.57 6.93
C ILE A 54 -8.98 10.43 5.83
N VAL A 55 -7.71 10.30 6.23
CA VAL A 55 -6.56 10.35 5.30
C VAL A 55 -6.52 9.21 4.28
N CYS A 56 -7.28 8.12 4.49
CA CYS A 56 -7.52 7.08 3.48
C CYS A 56 -8.03 7.66 2.15
N ALA A 57 -8.76 8.77 2.19
CA ALA A 57 -9.30 9.46 1.02
C ALA A 57 -8.22 10.13 0.15
N ASN A 58 -6.95 10.16 0.56
CA ASN A 58 -5.83 10.64 -0.27
C ASN A 58 -5.39 9.58 -1.31
N PHE A 59 -5.74 8.30 -1.10
CA PHE A 59 -5.42 7.20 -2.00
C PHE A 59 -6.68 6.55 -2.59
N HIS A 60 -7.72 6.36 -1.77
CA HIS A 60 -9.01 5.83 -2.21
C HIS A 60 -9.90 6.99 -2.66
N LEU A 61 -9.77 7.37 -3.93
CA LEU A 61 -10.38 8.57 -4.49
C LEU A 61 -11.89 8.46 -4.74
N ALA A 62 -12.40 7.24 -4.89
CA ALA A 62 -13.83 6.99 -5.09
C ALA A 62 -14.56 7.00 -3.74
N ASN A 63 -15.69 7.70 -3.70
CA ASN A 63 -16.54 7.74 -2.52
C ASN A 63 -17.50 6.54 -2.53
N LYS A 64 -17.63 5.89 -1.36
CA LYS A 64 -18.65 4.89 -1.11
C LYS A 64 -19.18 5.04 0.31
N LEU A 65 -20.48 4.90 0.48
CA LEU A 65 -21.11 5.01 1.79
C LEU A 65 -20.70 3.83 2.67
N VAL A 66 -20.51 4.12 3.94
CA VAL A 66 -20.22 3.15 5.01
C VAL A 66 -21.13 3.47 6.18
N ASP A 67 -21.57 2.44 6.89
CA ASP A 67 -22.44 2.58 8.05
C ASP A 67 -21.73 2.08 9.30
N ILE A 68 -22.02 2.74 10.43
CA ILE A 68 -21.58 2.32 11.76
C ILE A 68 -22.78 2.36 12.71
N GLU A 69 -23.06 1.22 13.32
CA GLU A 69 -24.11 1.06 14.32
C GLU A 69 -23.45 0.79 15.68
N VAL A 70 -23.85 1.57 16.69
CA VAL A 70 -23.41 1.43 18.08
C VAL A 70 -24.61 1.56 19.02
N PRO A 71 -24.59 0.96 20.21
CA PRO A 71 -25.61 1.20 21.22
C PRO A 71 -25.71 2.68 21.56
N GLN A 72 -26.94 3.16 21.78
CA GLN A 72 -27.18 4.56 22.13
C GLN A 72 -26.53 4.95 23.46
N VAL A 73 -26.45 4.02 24.42
CA VAL A 73 -25.88 4.22 25.75
C VAL A 73 -25.09 2.97 26.15
N VAL A 74 -23.96 3.18 26.82
CA VAL A 74 -23.13 2.12 27.40
C VAL A 74 -22.80 2.46 28.84
N LEU A 75 -22.74 1.45 29.71
CA LEU A 75 -22.26 1.64 31.08
C LEU A 75 -20.73 1.72 31.12
N PRO A 76 -20.13 2.39 32.12
CA PRO A 76 -18.68 2.34 32.32
C PRO A 76 -18.19 0.89 32.46
N ASP A 77 -16.98 0.62 31.97
CA ASP A 77 -16.31 -0.69 32.04
C ASP A 77 -17.13 -1.86 31.47
N THR A 78 -17.97 -1.59 30.46
CA THR A 78 -18.80 -2.59 29.79
C THR A 78 -18.36 -2.78 28.33
N ILE A 79 -18.23 -4.04 27.91
CA ILE A 79 -17.94 -4.39 26.52
C ILE A 79 -19.21 -4.16 25.69
N PHE A 80 -19.07 -3.47 24.57
CA PHE A 80 -20.13 -3.31 23.58
C PHE A 80 -19.59 -3.51 22.17
N GLU A 81 -20.50 -3.76 21.23
CA GLU A 81 -20.15 -3.99 19.83
C GLU A 81 -20.38 -2.74 18.99
N ALA A 82 -19.43 -2.43 18.12
CA ALA A 82 -19.59 -1.47 17.04
C ALA A 82 -19.67 -2.24 15.72
N VAL A 83 -20.83 -2.22 15.08
CA VAL A 83 -21.06 -2.94 13.82
C VAL A 83 -20.74 -1.99 12.67
N VAL A 84 -19.73 -2.35 11.87
CA VAL A 84 -19.31 -1.56 10.71
C VAL A 84 -19.74 -2.28 9.43
N ARG A 85 -20.41 -1.57 8.52
CA ARG A 85 -20.85 -2.09 7.22
C ARG A 85 -20.19 -1.30 6.09
N ILE A 86 -19.59 -2.02 5.14
CA ILE A 86 -18.95 -1.46 3.95
C ILE A 86 -19.60 -2.13 2.73
N PRO A 87 -20.77 -1.64 2.28
CA PRO A 87 -21.50 -2.30 1.20
C PRO A 87 -20.77 -2.17 -0.14
N TYR A 88 -20.71 -3.28 -0.88
CA TYR A 88 -20.33 -3.28 -2.29
C TYR A 88 -21.03 -4.42 -3.03
N ASP A 89 -21.12 -4.28 -4.35
CA ASP A 89 -21.68 -5.33 -5.19
C ASP A 89 -20.68 -6.47 -5.33
N MET A 90 -21.01 -7.62 -4.73
CA MET A 90 -20.17 -8.81 -4.72
C MET A 90 -20.13 -9.53 -6.08
N GLN A 91 -21.02 -9.18 -7.02
CA GLN A 91 -21.00 -9.72 -8.38
C GLN A 91 -19.96 -9.00 -9.25
N LEU A 92 -19.57 -7.78 -8.88
CA LEU A 92 -18.58 -7.00 -9.61
C LEU A 92 -17.16 -7.38 -9.14
N LYS A 93 -16.27 -7.56 -10.10
CA LYS A 93 -14.84 -7.80 -9.86
C LYS A 93 -14.05 -6.50 -9.97
N GLN A 94 -12.99 -6.38 -9.18
CA GLN A 94 -12.01 -5.31 -9.29
C GLN A 94 -10.84 -5.77 -10.17
N VAL A 95 -10.26 -4.84 -10.94
CA VAL A 95 -8.97 -5.05 -11.60
C VAL A 95 -7.89 -5.18 -10.52
N LEU A 96 -7.12 -6.26 -10.57
CA LEU A 96 -6.06 -6.55 -9.61
C LEU A 96 -4.72 -6.02 -10.12
N ALA A 97 -3.68 -6.10 -9.28
CA ALA A 97 -2.35 -5.60 -9.61
C ALA A 97 -1.72 -6.28 -10.85
N ASN A 98 -2.17 -7.49 -11.20
CA ASN A 98 -1.72 -8.25 -12.37
C ASN A 98 -2.49 -7.92 -13.65
N GLY A 99 -3.43 -6.97 -13.61
CA GLY A 99 -4.38 -6.72 -14.70
C GLY A 99 -5.54 -7.71 -14.72
#